data_AF-A0A1F5YNG6-F1
#
_entry.id   AF-A0A1F5YNG6-F1
#
_cell.length_a   1.000
_cell.length_b   1.000
_cell.length_c   1.000
_cell.angle_alpha   90.00
_cell.angle_beta   90.00
_cell.angle_gamma   90.00
#
_symmetry.space_group_name_H-M   'P 1'
#
loop_
_entity.id
_entity.type
_entity.pdbx_description
1 polymer ?
#
loop_
_entity_poly.entity_id
_entity_poly.type
_entity_poly.pdbx_seq_one_letter_code
_entity_poly.pdbx_strand_id
1 'polypeptide(L)'
;MTVMGHIAASYLVSQSVRLVGLHITPQESALVIIAGTILDLDALPLWLKGRIGMQHHALPTHTPLAIFAGWTIFKLITGRMFPTPVHVLMIVSGLLHLAMDDSGYWLAKKRLQRNTPVPQITWMYPFRNTMIDRFAKDGAVSAAVEYVRGAKVSIVLEASIVLTAIWVMMRLR
;
A
#
# COMPACT_ATOMS: atom_id res chain seq x y z
N MET A 1 -5.11 -1.20 -5.17
CA MET A 1 -6.07 -2.06 -4.43
C MET A 1 -7.08 -1.14 -3.73
N THR A 2 -8.06 -1.57 -2.92
CA THR A 2 -8.81 -0.59 -2.09
C THR A 2 -8.16 -0.33 -0.74
N VAL A 3 -8.52 0.79 -0.13
CA VAL A 3 -8.13 1.18 1.24
C VAL A 3 -8.41 0.07 2.25
N MET A 4 -9.50 -0.69 2.09
CA MET A 4 -9.82 -1.79 3.01
C MET A 4 -8.80 -2.93 2.93
N GLY A 5 -8.30 -3.23 1.73
CA GLY A 5 -7.21 -4.17 1.53
C GLY A 5 -5.92 -3.70 2.21
N HIS A 6 -5.58 -2.41 2.09
CA HIS A 6 -4.40 -1.82 2.75
C HIS A 6 -4.51 -1.91 4.27
N ILE A 7 -5.66 -1.55 4.84
CA ILE A 7 -5.92 -1.67 6.27
C ILE A 7 -5.76 -3.13 6.73
N ALA A 8 -6.38 -4.07 6.03
CA ALA A 8 -6.32 -5.49 6.39
C ALA A 8 -4.90 -6.05 6.33
N ALA A 9 -4.14 -5.71 5.29
CA ALA A 9 -2.75 -6.13 5.16
C ALA A 9 -1.86 -5.52 6.26
N SER A 10 -2.05 -4.24 6.54
CA SER A 10 -1.31 -3.54 7.60
C SER A 10 -1.63 -4.12 8.98
N TYR A 11 -2.88 -4.52 9.21
CA TYR A 11 -3.27 -5.25 10.41
C TYR A 11 -2.57 -6.61 10.52
N LEU A 12 -2.52 -7.39 9.42
CA LEU A 12 -1.81 -8.67 9.43
C LEU A 12 -0.30 -8.48 9.71
N VAL A 13 0.30 -7.42 9.16
CA VAL A 13 1.68 -7.03 9.50
C VAL A 13 1.80 -6.73 10.99
N SER A 14 0.88 -5.96 11.57
CA SER A 14 0.92 -5.64 13.00
C SER A 14 0.78 -6.87 13.90
N GLN A 15 0.05 -7.90 13.46
CA GLN A 15 -0.08 -9.15 14.22
C GLN A 15 1.09 -10.14 14.02
N SER A 16 1.92 -9.96 12.98
CA SER A 16 2.97 -10.92 12.61
C SER A 16 4.03 -11.16 13.70
N VAL A 17 4.30 -10.16 14.54
CA VAL A 17 5.27 -10.26 15.65
C VAL A 17 4.88 -11.27 16.73
N ARG A 18 3.58 -11.60 16.83
CA ARG A 18 3.11 -12.65 17.75
C ARG A 18 3.63 -14.03 17.36
N LEU A 19 3.95 -14.25 16.08
CA LEU A 19 4.53 -15.51 15.59
C LEU A 19 5.92 -15.78 16.18
N VAL A 20 6.60 -14.74 16.66
CA VAL A 20 7.93 -14.82 17.30
C VAL A 20 7.86 -14.48 18.79
N GLY A 21 6.67 -14.56 19.40
CA GLY A 21 6.46 -14.34 20.84
C GLY A 21 6.48 -12.88 21.28
N LEU A 22 6.56 -11.93 20.35
CA LEU A 22 6.54 -10.50 20.66
C LEU A 22 5.10 -9.99 20.71
N HIS A 23 4.85 -9.10 21.67
CA HIS A 23 3.54 -8.48 21.87
C HIS A 23 3.65 -6.99 21.60
N ILE A 24 2.71 -6.47 20.81
CA ILE A 24 2.52 -5.02 20.63
C ILE A 24 1.16 -4.62 21.20
N THR A 25 1.11 -3.41 21.74
CA THR A 25 -0.08 -2.77 22.27
C THR A 25 -1.06 -2.40 21.15
N PRO A 26 -2.34 -2.17 21.46
CA PRO A 26 -3.31 -1.66 20.48
C PRO A 26 -2.88 -0.34 19.83
N GLN A 27 -2.22 0.55 20.58
CA GLN A 27 -1.71 1.83 20.09
C GLN A 27 -0.59 1.63 19.07
N GLU A 28 0.35 0.73 19.33
CA GLU A 28 1.40 0.35 18.39
C GLU A 28 0.84 -0.33 17.14
N SER A 29 -0.18 -1.18 17.30
CA SER A 29 -0.88 -1.78 16.16
C SER A 29 -1.58 -0.73 15.31
N ALA A 30 -2.26 0.24 15.92
CA ALA A 30 -2.89 1.35 15.21
C ALA A 30 -1.86 2.17 14.45
N LEU A 31 -0.69 2.41 15.04
CA LEU A 31 0.41 3.12 14.38
C LEU A 31 0.93 2.39 13.14
N VAL A 32 1.09 1.06 13.19
CA VAL A 32 1.48 0.23 12.03
C VAL A 32 0.42 0.28 10.93
N ILE A 33 -0.86 0.26 11.29
CA ILE A 33 -1.97 0.40 10.34
C ILE A 33 -1.95 1.77 9.66
N ILE A 34 -1.84 2.84 10.46
CA ILE A 34 -1.77 4.21 9.94
C ILE A 34 -0.57 4.36 9.00
N ALA A 35 0.61 3.81 9.36
CA ALA A 35 1.79 3.86 8.50
C ALA A 35 1.58 3.19 7.14
N GLY A 36 0.82 2.10 7.10
CA GLY A 36 0.48 1.38 5.87
C GLY A 36 -0.65 2.02 5.06
N THR A 37 -1.34 3.05 5.57
CA THR A 37 -2.43 3.73 4.85
C THR A 37 -2.19 5.22 4.65
N ILE A 38 -1.14 5.79 5.26
CA ILE A 38 -0.87 7.23 5.21
C ILE A 38 -0.60 7.72 3.79
N LEU A 39 -0.10 6.83 2.92
CA LEU A 39 0.16 7.14 1.52
C LEU A 39 -1.14 7.52 0.81
N ASP A 40 -2.22 6.77 1.00
CA ASP A 40 -3.55 7.02 0.39
C ASP A 40 -4.13 8.41 0.70
N LEU A 41 -3.64 9.12 1.73
CA LEU A 41 -4.14 10.46 2.08
C LEU A 41 -3.88 11.50 0.99
N ASP A 42 -2.87 11.30 0.15
CA ASP A 42 -2.59 12.20 -0.98
C ASP A 42 -3.61 12.07 -2.13
N ALA A 43 -4.47 11.05 -2.10
CA ALA A 43 -5.61 10.93 -3.00
C ALA A 43 -6.72 11.93 -2.66
N LEU A 44 -6.85 12.34 -1.40
CA LEU A 44 -7.93 13.24 -0.95
C LEU A 44 -7.89 14.60 -1.68
N PRO A 45 -6.76 15.31 -1.78
CA PRO A 45 -6.67 16.53 -2.59
C PRO A 45 -6.99 16.34 -4.08
N LEU A 46 -6.70 15.16 -4.65
CA LEU A 46 -7.02 14.85 -6.04
C LEU A 46 -8.52 14.60 -6.23
N TRP A 47 -9.13 13.85 -5.30
CA TRP A 47 -10.56 13.58 -5.29
C TRP A 47 -11.38 14.87 -5.18
N LEU A 48 -10.99 15.79 -4.28
CA LEU A 48 -11.61 17.11 -4.16
C LEU A 48 -11.54 17.95 -5.43
N LYS A 49 -10.58 17.66 -6.32
CA LYS A 49 -10.41 18.30 -7.64
C LYS A 49 -11.07 17.52 -8.78
N GLY A 50 -11.90 16.52 -8.48
CA GLY A 50 -12.58 15.68 -9.47
C GLY A 50 -11.64 14.75 -10.26
N ARG A 51 -10.42 14.51 -9.76
CA ARG A 51 -9.46 13.61 -10.40
C ARG A 51 -9.64 12.18 -9.87
N ILE A 52 -9.47 11.22 -10.77
CA ILE A 52 -9.69 9.79 -10.49
C ILE A 52 -8.59 9.25 -9.57
N GLY A 53 -8.98 8.37 -8.64
CA GLY A 53 -8.14 7.81 -7.57
C GLY A 53 -6.73 7.42 -8.00
N MET A 54 -6.56 6.58 -9.03
CA MET A 54 -5.25 6.04 -9.45
C MET A 54 -4.16 7.06 -9.82
N GLN A 55 -4.49 8.35 -10.00
CA GLN A 55 -3.47 9.36 -10.31
C GLN A 55 -2.49 9.60 -9.17
N HIS A 56 -2.89 9.34 -7.92
CA HIS A 56 -2.02 9.57 -6.78
C HIS A 56 -0.81 8.62 -6.73
N HIS A 57 -0.88 7.44 -7.36
CA HIS A 57 0.26 6.52 -7.48
C HIS A 57 1.43 7.10 -8.29
N ALA A 58 1.21 8.18 -9.05
CA ALA A 58 2.28 8.91 -9.75
C ALA A 58 2.96 9.97 -8.88
N LEU A 59 2.42 10.27 -7.70
CA LEU A 59 3.01 11.26 -6.81
C LEU A 59 4.31 10.70 -6.20
N PRO A 60 5.34 11.55 -5.98
CA PRO A 60 6.59 11.11 -5.34
C PRO A 60 6.39 10.49 -3.96
N THR A 61 5.29 10.81 -3.28
CA THR A 61 4.84 10.24 -2.01
C THR A 61 4.56 8.73 -2.10
N HIS A 62 4.12 8.24 -3.26
CA HIS A 62 3.85 6.82 -3.53
C HIS A 62 5.09 6.08 -4.07
N THR A 63 6.21 6.21 -3.36
CA THR A 63 7.49 5.58 -3.75
C THR A 63 8.21 4.97 -2.54
N PRO A 64 9.07 3.94 -2.75
CA PRO A 64 9.88 3.41 -1.65
C PRO A 64 10.74 4.49 -1.00
N LEU A 65 11.30 5.41 -1.79
CA LEU A 65 12.11 6.51 -1.27
C LEU A 65 11.32 7.39 -0.29
N ALA A 66 10.08 7.76 -0.64
CA ALA A 66 9.24 8.55 0.25
C ALA A 66 8.91 7.80 1.55
N ILE A 67 8.68 6.48 1.48
CA ILE A 67 8.50 5.65 2.68
C ILE A 67 9.74 5.67 3.55
N PHE A 68 10.93 5.42 2.99
CA PHE A 68 12.18 5.44 3.76
C PHE A 68 12.45 6.82 4.37
N ALA A 69 12.22 7.90 3.62
CA ALA A 69 12.40 9.26 4.11
C ALA A 69 11.42 9.60 5.26
N GLY A 70 10.13 9.35 5.05
CA GLY A 70 9.09 9.57 6.06
C GLY A 70 9.31 8.71 7.31
N TRP A 71 9.66 7.44 7.13
CA TRP A 71 10.02 6.54 8.23
C TRP A 71 11.24 7.03 9.00
N THR A 72 12.29 7.49 8.31
CA THR A 72 13.51 8.01 8.96
C THR A 72 13.18 9.22 9.81
N ILE A 73 12.41 10.17 9.28
CA ILE A 73 11.95 11.35 10.03
C ILE A 73 11.12 10.92 11.24
N PHE A 74 10.14 10.04 11.05
CA PHE A 74 9.27 9.55 12.12
C PHE A 74 10.07 8.85 13.23
N LYS A 75 11.02 7.99 12.86
CA LYS A 75 11.89 7.28 13.80
C LYS A 75 12.82 8.22 14.56
N LEU A 76 13.31 9.29 13.93
CA LEU A 76 14.13 10.29 14.63
C LEU A 76 13.31 11.03 15.70
N ILE A 77 12.03 11.31 15.43
CA ILE A 77 11.14 12.02 16.36
C ILE A 77 10.64 11.09 17.49
N THR A 78 10.26 9.85 17.15
CA THR A 78 9.54 8.95 18.06
C THR A 78 10.37 7.73 18.50
N GLY A 79 11.66 7.68 18.15
CA GLY A 79 12.52 6.50 18.37
C GLY A 79 12.71 6.09 19.84
N ARG A 80 12.40 6.98 20.79
CA ARG A 80 12.38 6.67 22.23
C ARG A 80 10.98 6.33 22.77
N MET A 81 9.93 6.63 22.00
CA MET A 81 8.53 6.41 22.39
C MET A 81 8.05 5.01 22.04
N PHE A 82 8.53 4.45 20.92
CA PHE A 82 8.12 3.14 20.43
C PHE A 82 9.32 2.21 20.29
N PRO A 83 9.16 0.89 20.53
CA PRO A 83 10.24 -0.05 20.41
C PRO A 83 10.64 -0.29 18.94
N THR A 84 11.87 -0.73 18.72
CA THR A 84 12.41 -0.99 17.37
C THR A 84 11.53 -1.89 16.50
N PRO A 85 10.92 -2.99 17.00
CA PRO A 85 10.02 -3.81 16.21
C PRO A 85 8.85 -3.04 15.61
N VAL A 86 8.27 -2.08 16.33
CA VAL A 86 7.14 -1.26 15.82
C VAL A 86 7.59 -0.42 14.63
N HIS A 87 8.77 0.21 14.72
CA HIS A 87 9.33 0.96 13.60
C HIS A 87 9.59 0.07 12.38
N VAL A 88 10.08 -1.16 12.58
CA VAL A 88 10.29 -2.12 11.50
C VAL A 88 8.95 -2.51 10.86
N LEU A 89 7.93 -2.78 11.68
CA LEU A 89 6.59 -3.09 11.19
C LEU A 89 5.98 -1.93 10.40
N MET A 90 6.17 -0.68 10.82
CA MET A 90 5.69 0.49 10.09
C MET A 90 6.27 0.56 8.67
N ILE A 91 7.58 0.36 8.53
CA ILE A 91 8.20 0.40 7.19
C ILE A 91 7.78 -0.80 6.33
N VAL A 92 7.67 -1.99 6.92
CA VAL A 92 7.14 -3.17 6.23
C VAL A 92 5.70 -2.93 5.77
N SER A 93 4.88 -2.31 6.61
CA SER A 93 3.49 -1.95 6.31
C SER A 93 3.39 -1.00 5.11
N GLY A 94 4.20 0.08 5.09
CA GLY A 94 4.27 0.98 3.95
C GLY A 94 4.78 0.30 2.66
N LEU A 95 5.80 -0.54 2.74
CA LEU A 95 6.29 -1.27 1.56
C LEU A 95 5.27 -2.28 1.03
N LEU A 96 4.52 -2.92 1.94
CA LEU A 96 3.43 -3.82 1.58
C LEU A 96 2.32 -3.07 0.86
N HIS A 97 1.96 -1.86 1.30
CA HIS A 97 1.02 -0.99 0.58
C HIS A 97 1.42 -0.82 -0.89
N LEU A 98 2.66 -0.37 -1.15
CA LEU A 98 3.14 -0.21 -2.53
C LEU A 98 3.12 -1.53 -3.33
N ALA A 99 3.51 -2.63 -2.68
CA ALA A 99 3.47 -3.95 -3.30
C ALA A 99 2.04 -4.35 -3.70
N MET A 100 1.05 -3.96 -2.91
CA MET A 100 -0.36 -4.24 -3.19
C MET A 100 -0.92 -3.37 -4.31
N ASP A 101 -0.53 -2.10 -4.40
CA ASP A 101 -0.88 -1.25 -5.53
C ASP A 101 -0.29 -1.75 -6.84
N ASP A 102 0.89 -2.35 -6.79
CA ASP A 102 1.53 -2.96 -7.96
C ASP A 102 1.15 -4.43 -8.21
N SER A 103 0.31 -5.02 -7.34
CA SER A 103 -0.04 -6.45 -7.42
C SER A 103 -0.70 -6.83 -8.75
N GLY A 104 -1.54 -5.95 -9.31
CA GLY A 104 -2.17 -6.16 -10.62
C GLY A 104 -1.14 -6.30 -11.74
N TYR A 105 -0.03 -5.55 -11.66
CA TYR A 105 1.07 -5.65 -12.62
C TYR A 105 1.81 -6.98 -12.51
N TRP A 106 2.10 -7.44 -11.29
CA TRP A 106 2.75 -8.74 -11.10
C TRP A 106 1.87 -9.90 -11.53
N LEU A 107 0.57 -9.83 -11.26
CA LEU A 107 -0.42 -10.80 -11.74
C LEU A 107 -0.50 -10.79 -13.27
N ALA A 108 -0.44 -9.61 -13.91
CA ALA A 108 -0.43 -9.51 -15.37
C ALA A 108 0.82 -10.12 -15.99
N LYS A 109 2.01 -9.90 -15.38
CA LYS A 109 3.27 -10.54 -15.82
C LYS A 109 3.19 -12.08 -15.74
N LYS A 110 2.41 -12.63 -14.81
CA LYS A 110 2.13 -14.07 -14.69
C LYS A 110 0.95 -14.55 -15.54
N ARG A 111 0.37 -13.69 -16.38
CA ARG A 111 -0.81 -13.97 -17.22
C ARG A 111 -2.06 -14.34 -16.43
N LEU A 112 -2.10 -13.98 -15.14
CA LEU A 112 -3.27 -14.17 -14.26
C LEU A 112 -4.27 -13.01 -14.41
N GLN A 113 -3.82 -11.85 -14.88
CA GLN A 113 -4.63 -10.66 -15.15
C GLN A 113 -4.26 -10.07 -16.52
N ARG A 114 -5.20 -9.44 -17.22
CA ARG A 114 -4.94 -8.89 -18.58
C ARG A 114 -4.75 -7.37 -18.61
N ASN A 115 -5.37 -6.62 -17.70
CA ASN A 115 -5.58 -5.18 -17.88
C ASN A 115 -4.64 -4.31 -17.04
N THR A 116 -3.45 -4.80 -16.69
CA THR A 116 -2.47 -4.00 -15.92
C THR A 116 -1.03 -4.34 -16.31
N PRO A 117 -0.63 -4.23 -17.59
CA PRO A 117 0.70 -4.68 -18.04
C PRO A 117 1.86 -3.76 -17.61
N VAL A 118 1.57 -2.63 -16.96
CA VAL A 118 2.55 -1.60 -16.58
C VAL A 118 2.53 -1.43 -15.06
N PRO A 119 3.70 -1.22 -14.42
CA PRO A 119 3.76 -0.94 -12.99
C PRO A 119 3.04 0.37 -12.64
N GLN A 120 2.29 0.34 -11.54
CA GLN A 120 1.65 1.52 -10.96
C GLN A 120 2.58 2.27 -10.02
N ILE A 121 3.52 1.54 -9.40
CA ILE A 121 4.49 2.11 -8.47
C ILE A 121 5.82 2.39 -9.16
N THR A 122 6.35 3.57 -8.90
CA THR A 122 7.68 3.95 -9.37
C THR A 122 8.74 3.48 -8.37
N TRP A 123 9.07 2.19 -8.41
CA TRP A 123 10.01 1.55 -7.47
C TRP A 123 11.42 2.16 -7.47
N MET A 124 11.87 2.69 -8.61
CA MET A 124 13.21 3.25 -8.80
C MET A 124 13.26 4.78 -8.79
N TYR A 125 12.24 5.46 -8.26
CA TYR A 125 12.27 6.92 -8.12
C TYR A 125 13.48 7.36 -7.25
N PRO A 126 14.22 8.44 -7.62
CA PRO A 126 13.98 9.38 -8.72
C PRO A 126 14.67 8.99 -10.04
N PHE A 127 15.36 7.85 -10.11
CA PHE A 127 16.16 7.45 -11.27
C PHE A 127 15.33 7.06 -12.48
N ARG A 128 14.08 6.64 -12.28
CA ARG A 128 13.14 6.30 -13.35
C ARG A 128 11.71 6.64 -12.91
N ASN A 129 10.90 7.28 -13.76
CA ASN A 129 9.49 7.58 -13.46
C ASN A 129 8.54 6.98 -14.51
N THR A 130 8.05 5.77 -14.25
CA THR A 130 7.22 5.00 -15.20
C THR A 130 5.81 5.55 -15.38
N MET A 131 5.29 6.32 -14.40
CA MET A 131 3.92 6.82 -14.42
C MET A 131 3.80 8.18 -15.12
N ILE A 132 4.73 9.10 -14.90
CA ILE A 132 4.75 10.41 -15.59
C ILE A 132 4.86 10.20 -17.11
N ASP A 133 5.73 9.28 -17.54
CA ASP A 133 5.90 8.92 -18.96
C ASP A 133 4.60 8.38 -19.59
N ARG A 134 3.69 7.81 -18.78
CA ARG A 134 2.41 7.25 -19.24
C ARG A 134 1.28 8.26 -19.22
N PHE A 135 1.19 9.11 -18.20
CA PHE A 135 0.21 10.21 -18.19
C PHE A 135 0.41 11.15 -19.39
N ALA A 136 1.65 11.32 -19.83
CA ALA A 136 1.97 12.05 -21.05
C ALA A 136 1.51 11.34 -22.35
N LYS A 137 1.32 10.01 -22.33
CA LYS A 137 1.01 9.20 -23.53
C LYS A 137 -0.46 8.78 -23.66
N ASP A 138 -1.10 8.31 -22.58
CA ASP A 138 -2.35 7.54 -22.67
C ASP A 138 -3.61 8.30 -22.18
N GLY A 139 -3.44 9.45 -21.53
CA GLY A 139 -4.53 10.20 -20.90
C GLY A 139 -5.17 9.51 -19.68
N ALA A 140 -5.73 10.29 -18.76
CA ALA A 140 -6.18 9.78 -17.45
C ALA A 140 -7.44 8.88 -17.45
N VAL A 141 -8.26 8.95 -18.50
CA VAL A 141 -9.62 8.37 -18.52
C VAL A 141 -9.64 6.90 -18.97
N SER A 142 -8.72 6.47 -19.84
CA SER A 142 -8.65 5.09 -20.33
C SER A 142 -8.20 4.10 -19.24
N ALA A 143 -7.26 4.51 -18.38
CA ALA A 143 -6.68 3.69 -17.32
C ALA A 143 -7.69 3.27 -16.24
N ALA A 144 -8.68 4.13 -15.92
CA ALA A 144 -9.68 3.85 -14.89
C ALA A 144 -10.71 2.79 -15.32
N VAL A 145 -11.13 2.81 -16.58
CA VAL A 145 -12.11 1.86 -17.14
C VAL A 145 -11.48 0.47 -17.32
N GLU A 146 -10.19 0.40 -17.68
CA GLU A 146 -9.45 -0.87 -17.78
C GLU A 146 -9.26 -1.57 -16.44
N TYR A 147 -9.02 -0.80 -15.37
CA TYR A 147 -8.89 -1.34 -14.01
C TYR A 147 -10.16 -2.08 -13.58
N VAL A 148 -11.33 -1.44 -13.71
CA VAL A 148 -12.62 -2.05 -13.32
C VAL A 148 -12.93 -3.30 -14.14
N ARG A 149 -12.61 -3.31 -15.45
CA ARG A 149 -12.84 -4.48 -16.32
C ARG A 149 -11.87 -5.64 -16.07
N GLY A 150 -10.73 -5.40 -15.42
CA GLY A 150 -9.65 -6.39 -15.23
C GLY A 150 -9.41 -6.85 -13.81
N ALA A 151 -10.02 -6.22 -12.80
CA ALA A 151 -9.69 -6.40 -11.40
C ALA A 151 -10.22 -7.69 -10.73
N LYS A 152 -10.75 -8.68 -11.47
CA LYS A 152 -11.34 -9.89 -10.87
C LYS A 152 -10.37 -10.59 -9.90
N VAL A 153 -9.11 -10.75 -10.31
CA VAL A 153 -8.09 -11.42 -9.47
C VAL A 153 -7.65 -10.52 -8.32
N SER A 154 -7.49 -9.22 -8.54
CA SER A 154 -7.22 -8.25 -7.47
C SER A 154 -8.31 -8.22 -6.40
N ILE A 155 -9.59 -8.33 -6.79
CA ILE A 155 -10.73 -8.39 -5.84
C ILE A 155 -10.66 -9.68 -5.00
N VAL A 156 -10.37 -10.82 -5.61
CA VAL A 156 -10.21 -12.09 -4.88
C VAL A 156 -9.03 -12.03 -3.92
N LEU A 157 -7.90 -11.47 -4.36
CA LEU A 157 -6.74 -11.27 -3.50
C LEU A 157 -7.09 -10.39 -2.30
N GLU A 158 -7.73 -9.25 -2.54
CA GLU A 158 -8.14 -8.32 -1.51
C GLU A 158 -9.11 -8.97 -0.51
N ALA A 159 -10.15 -9.65 -1.00
CA ALA A 159 -11.10 -10.37 -0.16
C ALA A 159 -10.40 -11.44 0.69
N SER A 160 -9.43 -12.17 0.12
CA SER A 160 -8.68 -13.20 0.85
C SER A 160 -7.86 -12.60 1.98
N ILE A 161 -7.28 -11.42 1.77
CA ILE A 161 -6.48 -10.71 2.79
C ILE A 161 -7.39 -10.18 3.90
N VAL A 162 -8.53 -9.59 3.54
CA VAL A 162 -9.53 -9.11 4.51
C VAL A 162 -10.08 -10.27 5.35
N LEU A 163 -10.47 -11.38 4.72
CA LEU A 163 -10.98 -12.56 5.43
C LEU A 163 -9.93 -13.17 6.36
N THR A 164 -8.66 -13.19 5.93
CA THR A 164 -7.54 -13.65 6.76
C THR A 164 -7.33 -12.73 7.95
N ALA A 165 -7.39 -11.41 7.76
CA ALA A 165 -7.30 -10.42 8.83
C ALA A 165 -8.42 -10.61 9.87
N ILE A 166 -9.66 -10.82 9.42
CA ILE A 166 -10.80 -11.11 10.30
C ILE A 166 -10.57 -12.40 11.08
N TRP A 167 -10.14 -13.48 10.41
CA TRP A 167 -9.86 -14.75 11.07
C TRP A 167 -8.78 -14.62 12.15
N VAL A 168 -7.66 -13.95 11.84
CA VAL A 168 -6.59 -13.66 12.80
C VAL A 168 -7.13 -12.86 13.98
N MET A 169 -7.93 -11.82 13.73
CA MET A 169 -8.54 -10.99 14.77
C MET A 169 -9.46 -11.79 15.71
N MET A 170 -10.19 -12.78 15.20
CA MET A 170 -11.06 -13.63 16.01
C MET A 170 -10.28 -14.65 16.85
N ARG A 171 -9.09 -15.07 16.40
CA ARG A 171 -8.27 -16.11 17.06
C ARG A 171 -7.30 -15.57 18.10
N LEU A 172 -6.96 -14.29 18.03
CA LEU A 172 -6.01 -13.63 18.93
C LEU A 172 -6.67 -12.92 20.13
N ARG A 173 -7.94 -13.22 20.40
CA ARG A 173 -8.66 -12.77 21.61
C ARG A 173 -8.36 -13.66 22.81
#